data_AF-A0A352PWQ1-F1
#
_entry.id   AF-A0A352PWQ1-F1
#
_cell.length_a   1.000
_cell.length_b   1.000
_cell.length_c   1.000
_cell.angle_alpha   90.00
_cell.angle_beta   90.00
_cell.angle_gamma   90.00
#
_symmetry.space_group_name_H-M   'P 1'
#
loop_
_entity.id
_entity.type
_entity.pdbx_description
1 polymer ?
#
loop_
_entity_poly.entity_id
_entity_poly.type
_entity_poly.pdbx_seq_one_letter_code
_entity_poly.pdbx_strand_id
1 'polypeptide(L)'
;MVRIDTVVDMITYGIALLSFVTVVQHVNTNISIIFILAFALSVYIHHRYNFQVPNIALTLISITIISVSIMRIEADDFVMPSIEALTLLLGVKLVGSRAFRDYMQIYAMSLLLLAGSTLIDIRAYFLIYFILMVILLNAAVVLLAFYSEDRTMKLDYAKVTTILYKTSTIALIAIPLTAVFFFILPRSTYPLLTFLNIGRSAHSGFTDQVQLGDVTDIQSNADVVFRAHMDQIKEEDLYWRGVVLDTFDGKAWRSTEPATEAGKVNQKGDTITQTIYLEPTDNKHL
;
A
#
# COMPACT_ATOMS: atom_id res chain seq x y z
N MET A 1 -9.15 -30.63 -27.95
CA MET A 1 -7.89 -29.87 -28.08
C MET A 1 -8.21 -28.38 -28.16
N VAL A 2 -7.57 -27.57 -27.32
CA VAL A 2 -7.69 -26.11 -27.27
C VAL A 2 -6.36 -25.51 -27.68
N ARG A 3 -6.38 -24.40 -28.40
CA ARG A 3 -5.16 -23.65 -28.71
C ARG A 3 -4.64 -22.96 -27.44
N ILE A 4 -3.33 -22.98 -27.25
CA ILE A 4 -2.72 -22.40 -26.04
C ILE A 4 -2.96 -20.90 -25.89
N ASP A 5 -3.00 -20.16 -27.00
CA ASP A 5 -3.32 -18.72 -27.02
C ASP A 5 -4.66 -18.42 -26.34
N THR A 6 -5.70 -19.17 -26.71
CA THR A 6 -7.06 -19.01 -26.18
C THR A 6 -7.09 -19.26 -24.67
N VAL A 7 -6.32 -20.23 -24.18
CA VAL A 7 -6.24 -20.55 -22.75
C VAL A 7 -5.52 -19.43 -21.99
N VAL A 8 -4.39 -18.95 -22.50
CA VAL A 8 -3.62 -17.85 -21.90
C VAL A 8 -4.47 -16.58 -21.86
N ASP A 9 -5.18 -16.25 -22.95
CA ASP A 9 -6.06 -15.09 -23.01
C ASP A 9 -7.22 -15.20 -22.04
N MET A 10 -7.89 -16.35 -21.96
CA MET A 10 -9.00 -16.59 -21.04
C MET A 10 -8.57 -16.39 -19.58
N ILE A 11 -7.42 -16.94 -19.18
CA ILE A 11 -6.89 -16.76 -17.81
C ILE A 11 -6.48 -15.30 -17.58
N THR A 12 -5.89 -14.64 -18.58
CA THR A 12 -5.50 -13.23 -18.49
C THR A 12 -6.72 -12.32 -18.27
N TYR A 13 -7.83 -12.58 -18.99
CA TYR A 13 -9.09 -11.88 -18.75
C TYR A 13 -9.67 -12.17 -17.37
N GLY A 14 -9.58 -13.42 -16.91
CA GLY A 14 -9.99 -13.80 -15.55
C GLY A 14 -9.21 -13.05 -14.47
N ILE A 15 -7.88 -12.95 -14.62
CA ILE A 15 -7.00 -12.18 -13.72
C ILE A 15 -7.38 -10.70 -13.71
N ALA A 16 -7.55 -10.09 -14.88
CA ALA A 16 -7.90 -8.68 -14.99
C ALA A 16 -9.27 -8.37 -14.38
N LEU A 17 -10.27 -9.22 -14.64
CA LEU A 17 -11.60 -9.09 -14.06
C LEU A 17 -11.56 -9.26 -12.53
N LEU A 18 -10.84 -10.27 -12.04
CA LEU A 18 -10.68 -10.51 -10.60
C LEU A 18 -10.06 -9.29 -9.91
N SER A 19 -8.99 -8.70 -10.47
CA SER A 19 -8.42 -7.46 -9.93
C SER A 19 -9.41 -6.30 -9.95
N PHE A 20 -10.19 -6.15 -11.02
CA PHE A 20 -11.16 -5.06 -11.12
C PHE A 20 -12.27 -5.16 -10.09
N VAL A 21 -12.78 -6.37 -9.82
CA VAL A 21 -13.81 -6.60 -8.80
C VAL A 21 -13.35 -6.14 -7.41
N THR A 22 -12.05 -6.21 -7.11
CA THR A 22 -11.53 -5.74 -5.80
C THR A 22 -11.56 -4.22 -5.62
N VAL A 23 -11.60 -3.45 -6.72
CA VAL A 23 -11.51 -1.99 -6.70
C VAL A 23 -12.79 -1.30 -7.21
N VAL A 24 -13.71 -2.02 -7.86
CA VAL A 24 -14.91 -1.46 -8.50
C VAL A 24 -15.81 -0.64 -7.57
N GLN A 25 -15.86 -1.00 -6.27
CA GLN A 25 -16.66 -0.28 -5.27
C GLN A 25 -16.01 1.04 -4.82
N HIS A 26 -14.72 1.22 -5.08
CA HIS A 26 -13.93 2.36 -4.62
C HIS A 26 -13.61 3.34 -5.75
N VAL A 27 -13.47 2.82 -6.97
CA VAL A 27 -13.14 3.61 -8.17
C VAL A 27 -14.37 4.36 -8.69
N ASN A 28 -14.16 5.58 -9.19
CA ASN A 28 -15.23 6.38 -9.79
C ASN A 28 -16.01 5.60 -10.86
N THR A 29 -17.34 5.72 -10.86
CA THR A 29 -18.26 5.08 -11.82
C THR A 29 -17.83 5.30 -13.27
N ASN A 30 -17.34 6.48 -13.62
CA ASN A 30 -16.88 6.79 -14.97
C ASN A 30 -15.68 5.92 -15.38
N ILE A 31 -14.73 5.72 -14.47
CA ILE A 31 -13.54 4.89 -14.71
C ILE A 31 -13.94 3.42 -14.80
N SER A 32 -14.85 2.97 -13.94
CA SER A 32 -15.42 1.62 -14.01
C SER A 32 -16.10 1.36 -15.36
N ILE A 33 -16.88 2.31 -15.88
CA ILE A 33 -17.50 2.22 -17.21
C ILE A 33 -16.43 2.15 -18.31
N ILE A 34 -15.42 3.04 -18.27
CA ILE A 34 -14.33 3.05 -19.25
C ILE A 34 -13.58 1.71 -19.24
N PHE A 35 -13.29 1.17 -18.07
CA PHE A 35 -12.64 -0.13 -17.94
C PHE A 35 -13.48 -1.25 -18.52
N ILE A 36 -14.79 -1.30 -18.20
CA ILE A 36 -15.70 -2.32 -18.72
C ILE A 36 -15.79 -2.23 -20.25
N LEU A 37 -15.86 -1.02 -20.81
CA LEU A 37 -15.86 -0.81 -22.26
C LEU A 37 -14.54 -1.26 -22.89
N ALA A 38 -13.39 -0.94 -22.29
CA ALA A 38 -12.08 -1.39 -22.76
C ALA A 38 -11.92 -2.91 -22.69
N PHE A 39 -12.42 -3.54 -21.62
CA PHE A 39 -12.45 -4.98 -21.44
C PHE A 39 -13.33 -5.64 -22.52
N ALA A 40 -14.55 -5.16 -22.72
CA ALA A 40 -15.47 -5.67 -23.74
C ALA A 40 -14.90 -5.47 -25.16
N LEU A 41 -14.31 -4.31 -25.44
CA LEU A 41 -13.64 -4.01 -26.70
C LEU A 41 -12.45 -4.97 -26.93
N SER A 42 -11.65 -5.23 -25.91
CA SER A 42 -10.53 -6.18 -25.99
C SER A 42 -11.01 -7.58 -26.36
N VAL A 43 -12.05 -8.08 -25.69
CA VAL A 43 -12.64 -9.40 -25.99
C VAL A 43 -13.22 -9.43 -27.41
N TYR A 44 -13.93 -8.37 -27.81
CA TYR A 44 -14.54 -8.25 -29.13
C TYR A 44 -13.50 -8.21 -30.26
N ILE A 45 -12.47 -7.36 -30.14
CA ILE A 45 -11.38 -7.27 -31.11
C ILE A 45 -10.72 -8.63 -31.22
N HIS A 46 -10.31 -9.23 -30.10
CA HIS A 46 -9.62 -10.51 -30.11
C HIS A 46 -10.41 -11.64 -30.78
N HIS A 47 -11.73 -11.72 -30.53
CA HIS A 47 -12.56 -12.76 -31.12
C HIS A 47 -12.90 -12.54 -32.59
N ARG A 48 -12.99 -11.27 -33.04
CA ARG A 48 -13.52 -10.93 -34.37
C ARG A 48 -12.46 -10.50 -35.37
N TYR A 49 -11.40 -9.83 -34.93
CA TYR A 49 -10.39 -9.22 -35.78
C TYR A 49 -8.99 -9.44 -35.20
N ASN A 50 -8.05 -9.94 -36.00
CA ASN A 50 -6.64 -9.97 -35.61
C ASN A 50 -6.00 -8.55 -35.71
N PHE A 51 -6.79 -7.50 -35.49
CA PHE A 51 -6.42 -6.10 -35.63
C PHE A 51 -5.76 -5.63 -34.34
N GLN A 52 -4.51 -5.21 -34.44
CA GLN A 52 -3.76 -4.67 -33.32
C GLN A 52 -3.93 -3.15 -33.32
N VAL A 53 -4.41 -2.60 -32.20
CA VAL A 53 -4.47 -1.15 -32.03
C VAL A 53 -3.03 -0.61 -32.06
N PRO A 54 -2.75 0.47 -32.79
CA PRO A 54 -1.39 1.01 -32.91
C PRO A 54 -0.84 1.40 -31.53
N ASN A 55 0.34 0.86 -31.20
CA ASN A 55 0.99 1.04 -29.90
C ASN A 55 1.22 2.52 -29.53
N ILE A 56 1.42 3.38 -30.53
CA ILE A 56 1.61 4.83 -30.33
C ILE A 56 0.37 5.45 -29.68
N ALA A 57 -0.83 5.13 -30.18
CA ALA A 57 -2.08 5.66 -29.63
C ALA A 57 -2.28 5.22 -28.17
N LEU A 58 -2.04 3.94 -27.88
CA LEU A 58 -2.14 3.41 -26.51
C LEU A 58 -1.10 4.01 -25.57
N THR A 59 0.10 4.29 -26.08
CA THR A 59 1.17 4.94 -25.31
C THR A 59 0.79 6.39 -24.99
N LEU A 60 0.28 7.15 -25.97
CA LEU A 60 -0.20 8.51 -25.73
C LEU A 60 -1.35 8.54 -24.73
N ILE A 61 -2.32 7.61 -24.83
CA ILE A 61 -3.40 7.49 -23.86
C ILE A 61 -2.83 7.18 -22.46
N SER A 62 -1.88 6.25 -22.36
CA SER A 62 -1.24 5.88 -21.09
C SER A 62 -0.50 7.05 -20.45
N ILE A 63 0.25 7.83 -21.25
CA ILE A 63 0.93 9.05 -20.78
C ILE A 63 -0.08 10.07 -20.29
N THR A 64 -1.18 10.29 -21.03
CA THR A 64 -2.23 11.22 -20.61
C THR A 64 -2.87 10.79 -19.29
N ILE A 65 -3.18 9.49 -19.13
CA ILE A 65 -3.72 8.95 -17.87
C ILE A 65 -2.76 9.24 -16.72
N ILE A 66 -1.47 8.90 -16.88
CA ILE A 66 -0.46 9.11 -15.85
C ILE A 66 -0.32 10.60 -15.51
N SER A 67 -0.24 11.47 -16.51
CA SER A 67 -0.13 12.92 -16.30
C SER A 67 -1.34 13.48 -15.53
N VAL A 68 -2.56 13.10 -15.92
CA VAL A 68 -3.78 13.52 -15.21
C VAL A 68 -3.80 12.97 -13.78
N SER A 69 -3.39 11.72 -13.58
CA SER A 69 -3.30 11.13 -12.24
C SER A 69 -2.28 11.83 -11.36
N ILE A 70 -1.10 12.18 -11.88
CA ILE A 70 -0.09 12.94 -11.13
C ILE A 70 -0.62 14.31 -10.71
N MET A 71 -1.38 14.99 -11.58
CA MET A 71 -1.99 16.28 -11.24
C MET A 71 -3.08 16.18 -10.16
N ARG A 72 -3.63 14.99 -9.92
CA ARG A 72 -4.65 14.73 -8.90
C ARG A 72 -4.07 14.24 -7.57
N ILE A 73 -2.77 13.94 -7.50
CA ILE A 73 -2.14 13.50 -6.25
C ILE A 73 -2.01 14.71 -5.34
N GLU A 74 -2.66 14.64 -4.18
CA GLU A 74 -2.50 15.58 -3.08
C GLU A 74 -1.61 14.94 -2.00
N ALA A 75 -0.99 15.74 -1.14
CA ALA A 75 -0.06 15.25 -0.11
C ALA A 75 -0.72 14.22 0.84
N ASP A 76 -2.03 14.34 1.03
CA ASP A 76 -2.80 13.50 1.95
C ASP A 76 -3.53 12.33 1.26
N ASP A 77 -3.67 12.32 -0.08
CA ASP A 77 -4.34 11.25 -0.83
C ASP A 77 -3.67 10.96 -2.17
N PHE A 78 -2.72 10.02 -2.14
CA PHE A 78 -2.10 9.46 -3.35
C PHE A 78 -2.69 8.10 -3.77
N VAL A 79 -3.45 7.44 -2.89
CA VAL A 79 -3.87 6.05 -3.06
C VAL A 79 -4.97 5.94 -4.10
N MET A 80 -6.03 6.76 -3.96
CA MET A 80 -7.17 6.71 -4.88
C MET A 80 -6.79 7.08 -6.32
N PRO A 81 -6.07 8.21 -6.59
CA PRO A 81 -5.63 8.54 -7.94
C PRO A 81 -4.77 7.45 -8.59
N SER A 82 -3.95 6.75 -7.79
CA SER A 82 -3.08 5.66 -8.26
C SER A 82 -3.86 4.42 -8.67
N ILE A 83 -4.84 4.00 -7.89
CA ILE A 83 -5.69 2.84 -8.19
C ILE A 83 -6.57 3.10 -9.42
N GLU A 84 -7.10 4.31 -9.53
CA GLU A 84 -7.84 4.77 -10.70
C GLU A 84 -6.97 4.78 -11.97
N ALA A 85 -5.74 5.29 -11.87
CA ALA A 85 -4.76 5.25 -12.95
C ALA A 85 -4.46 3.81 -13.39
N LEU A 86 -4.15 2.93 -12.43
CA LEU A 86 -3.82 1.53 -12.68
C LEU A 86 -5.00 0.79 -13.33
N THR A 87 -6.23 1.09 -12.93
CA THR A 87 -7.44 0.51 -13.52
C THR A 87 -7.56 0.91 -14.99
N LEU A 88 -7.37 2.19 -15.31
CA LEU A 88 -7.39 2.67 -16.69
C LEU A 88 -6.24 2.09 -17.53
N LEU A 89 -5.02 2.07 -16.98
CA LEU A 89 -3.85 1.50 -17.65
C LEU A 89 -4.02 0.01 -17.93
N LEU A 90 -4.61 -0.74 -17.01
CA LEU A 90 -4.97 -2.14 -17.23
C LEU A 90 -5.95 -2.27 -18.40
N GLY A 91 -6.99 -1.44 -18.45
CA GLY A 91 -7.94 -1.39 -19.57
C GLY A 91 -7.26 -1.11 -20.92
N VAL A 92 -6.40 -0.09 -20.97
CA VAL A 92 -5.60 0.24 -22.17
C VAL A 92 -4.69 -0.92 -22.56
N LYS A 93 -4.06 -1.57 -21.58
CA LYS A 93 -3.15 -2.70 -21.81
C LYS A 93 -3.87 -3.92 -22.37
N LEU A 94 -5.10 -4.20 -21.93
CA LEU A 94 -5.92 -5.29 -22.47
C LEU A 94 -6.25 -5.09 -23.95
N VAL A 95 -6.41 -3.84 -24.41
CA VAL A 95 -6.72 -3.53 -25.82
C VAL A 95 -5.47 -3.60 -26.72
N GLY A 96 -4.27 -3.54 -26.13
CA GLY A 96 -3.01 -3.51 -26.86
C GLY A 96 -2.49 -4.84 -27.39
N SER A 97 -1.21 -4.84 -27.77
CA SER A 97 -0.52 -6.02 -28.28
C SER A 97 -0.44 -7.15 -27.24
N ARG A 98 -0.33 -8.39 -27.75
CA ARG A 98 -0.23 -9.62 -26.95
C ARG A 98 1.15 -10.27 -27.09
N ALA A 99 2.21 -9.50 -26.87
CA ALA A 99 3.55 -10.08 -26.71
C ALA A 99 3.72 -10.64 -25.28
N PHE A 100 4.71 -11.49 -25.08
CA PHE A 100 5.05 -12.04 -23.76
C PHE A 100 5.17 -10.96 -22.68
N ARG A 101 5.87 -9.86 -22.99
CA ARG A 101 6.01 -8.68 -22.12
C ARG A 101 4.65 -8.07 -21.75
N ASP A 102 3.71 -8.05 -22.69
CA ASP A 102 2.42 -7.40 -22.50
C ASP A 102 1.54 -8.18 -21.53
N TYR A 103 1.56 -9.52 -21.58
CA TYR A 103 0.93 -10.37 -20.57
C TYR A 103 1.53 -10.17 -19.18
N MET A 104 2.86 -10.14 -19.07
CA MET A 104 3.54 -9.88 -17.80
C MET A 104 3.16 -8.51 -17.21
N GLN A 105 2.98 -7.49 -18.05
CA GLN A 105 2.51 -6.17 -17.60
C GLN A 105 1.07 -6.22 -17.09
N ILE A 106 0.17 -6.96 -17.75
CA ILE A 106 -1.21 -7.16 -17.28
C ILE A 106 -1.20 -7.86 -15.91
N TYR A 107 -0.41 -8.92 -15.76
CA TYR A 107 -0.28 -9.66 -14.50
C TYR A 107 0.26 -8.78 -13.37
N ALA A 108 1.29 -7.97 -13.66
CA ALA A 108 1.83 -7.02 -12.69
C ALA A 108 0.80 -5.94 -12.30
N MET A 109 0.11 -5.34 -13.27
CA MET A 109 -0.95 -4.35 -13.01
C MET A 109 -2.10 -4.93 -12.19
N SER A 110 -2.55 -6.14 -12.50
CA SER A 110 -3.60 -6.83 -11.73
C SER A 110 -3.16 -7.15 -10.30
N LEU A 111 -1.92 -7.59 -10.10
CA LEU A 111 -1.36 -7.81 -8.77
C LEU A 111 -1.24 -6.48 -7.99
N LEU A 112 -0.78 -5.41 -8.64
CA LEU A 112 -0.70 -4.08 -8.03
C LEU A 112 -2.07 -3.50 -7.69
N LEU A 113 -3.12 -3.75 -8.49
CA LEU A 113 -4.48 -3.35 -8.15
C LEU A 113 -5.01 -4.10 -6.94
N LEU A 114 -4.77 -5.42 -6.87
CA LEU A 114 -5.14 -6.21 -5.70
C LEU A 114 -4.41 -5.70 -4.45
N ALA A 115 -3.10 -5.44 -4.53
CA ALA A 115 -2.34 -4.83 -3.44
C ALA A 115 -2.86 -3.43 -3.09
N GLY A 116 -3.18 -2.61 -4.09
CA GLY A 116 -3.81 -1.30 -3.91
C GLY A 116 -5.12 -1.39 -3.13
N SER A 117 -5.96 -2.40 -3.42
CA SER A 117 -7.24 -2.58 -2.72
C SER A 117 -7.09 -2.75 -1.21
N THR A 118 -5.97 -3.31 -0.73
CA THR A 118 -5.72 -3.46 0.73
C THR A 118 -5.40 -2.15 1.43
N LEU A 119 -4.93 -1.13 0.68
CA LEU A 119 -4.71 0.20 1.25
C LEU A 119 -6.04 0.93 1.52
N ILE A 120 -7.12 0.52 0.85
CA ILE A 120 -8.44 1.13 1.01
C ILE A 120 -9.27 0.39 2.07
N ASP A 121 -9.35 -0.94 1.99
CA ASP A 121 -10.22 -1.73 2.86
C ASP A 121 -9.55 -3.03 3.36
N ILE A 122 -9.63 -3.28 4.66
CA ILE A 122 -8.97 -4.41 5.35
C ILE A 122 -10.04 -5.42 5.79
N ARG A 123 -10.83 -5.94 4.84
CA ARG A 123 -11.86 -6.95 5.10
C ARG A 123 -11.36 -8.37 4.85
N ALA A 124 -11.87 -9.32 5.63
CA ALA A 124 -11.49 -10.73 5.55
C ALA A 124 -11.74 -11.38 4.18
N TYR A 125 -12.72 -10.90 3.40
CA TYR A 125 -12.97 -11.43 2.05
C TYR A 125 -11.83 -11.15 1.07
N PHE A 126 -10.92 -10.21 1.37
CA PHE A 126 -9.70 -9.98 0.60
C PHE A 126 -8.90 -11.28 0.42
N LEU A 127 -8.86 -12.14 1.45
CA LEU A 127 -8.12 -13.39 1.42
C LEU A 127 -8.61 -14.33 0.31
N ILE A 128 -9.90 -14.31 -0.01
CA ILE A 128 -10.46 -15.09 -1.12
C ILE A 128 -9.92 -14.56 -2.46
N TYR A 129 -9.96 -13.25 -2.67
CA TYR A 129 -9.41 -12.62 -3.88
C TYR A 129 -7.90 -12.85 -4.01
N PHE A 130 -7.16 -12.78 -2.90
CA PHE A 130 -5.73 -13.06 -2.86
C PHE A 130 -5.41 -14.50 -3.26
N ILE A 131 -6.07 -15.49 -2.66
CA ILE A 131 -5.85 -16.90 -3.01
C ILE A 131 -6.16 -17.17 -4.47
N LEU A 132 -7.30 -16.68 -4.96
CA LEU A 132 -7.69 -16.81 -6.37
C LEU A 132 -6.66 -16.17 -7.30
N MET A 133 -6.19 -14.96 -6.97
CA MET A 133 -5.19 -14.26 -7.77
C MET A 133 -3.87 -15.02 -7.81
N VAL A 134 -3.38 -15.53 -6.68
CA VAL A 134 -2.13 -16.32 -6.63
C VAL A 134 -2.24 -17.59 -7.46
N ILE A 135 -3.38 -18.30 -7.38
CA ILE A 135 -3.62 -19.50 -8.19
C ILE A 135 -3.62 -19.16 -9.69
N LEU A 136 -4.39 -18.15 -10.08
CA LEU A 136 -4.49 -17.74 -11.49
C LEU A 136 -3.16 -17.23 -12.03
N LEU A 137 -2.42 -16.41 -11.28
CA LEU A 137 -1.11 -15.90 -11.71
C LEU A 137 -0.09 -17.02 -11.91
N ASN A 138 -0.02 -17.99 -10.98
CA ASN A 138 0.88 -19.14 -11.13
C ASN A 138 0.55 -19.96 -12.38
N ALA A 139 -0.74 -20.25 -12.60
CA ALA A 139 -1.20 -20.90 -13.81
C ALA A 139 -0.85 -20.10 -15.08
N ALA A 140 -1.09 -18.79 -15.04
CA ALA A 140 -0.87 -17.88 -16.16
C ALA A 140 0.59 -17.80 -16.57
N VAL A 141 1.52 -17.67 -15.62
CA VAL A 141 2.97 -17.62 -15.89
C VAL A 141 3.44 -18.93 -16.53
N VAL A 142 2.99 -20.08 -16.02
CA VAL A 142 3.36 -21.40 -16.58
C VAL A 142 2.80 -21.56 -17.99
N LEU A 143 1.52 -21.24 -18.21
CA LEU A 143 0.90 -21.32 -19.53
C LEU A 143 1.51 -20.32 -20.52
N LEU A 144 1.90 -19.14 -20.05
CA LEU A 144 2.60 -18.14 -20.85
C LEU A 144 4.00 -18.62 -21.26
N ALA A 145 4.69 -19.38 -20.41
CA ALA A 145 5.97 -20.01 -20.76
C ALA A 145 5.81 -21.03 -21.89
N PHE A 146 4.80 -21.90 -21.82
CA PHE A 146 4.48 -22.82 -22.92
C PHE A 146 4.07 -22.08 -24.20
N TYR A 147 3.32 -20.99 -24.08
CA TYR A 147 2.93 -20.13 -25.22
C TYR A 147 4.14 -19.46 -25.87
N SER A 148 5.13 -19.07 -25.07
CA SER A 148 6.37 -18.47 -25.58
C SER A 148 7.20 -19.43 -26.42
N GLU A 149 7.16 -20.73 -26.09
CA GLU A 149 7.91 -21.77 -26.80
C GLU A 149 7.22 -22.17 -28.11
N ASP A 150 5.91 -22.45 -28.07
CA ASP A 150 5.12 -22.77 -29.27
C ASP A 150 3.73 -22.12 -29.20
N ARG A 151 3.59 -21.03 -29.95
CA ARG A 151 2.35 -20.24 -30.05
C ARG A 151 1.19 -20.99 -30.72
N THR A 152 1.50 -22.04 -31.50
CA THR A 152 0.52 -22.83 -32.23
C THR A 152 0.15 -24.13 -31.53
N MET A 153 0.73 -24.38 -30.36
CA MET A 153 0.52 -25.58 -29.58
C MET A 153 -0.96 -25.80 -29.31
N LYS A 154 -1.43 -27.00 -29.62
CA LYS A 154 -2.77 -27.46 -29.25
C LYS A 154 -2.64 -28.38 -28.05
N LEU A 155 -3.20 -27.96 -26.93
CA LEU A 155 -3.25 -28.75 -25.71
C LEU A 155 -4.55 -29.53 -25.66
N ASP A 156 -4.51 -30.75 -25.17
CA ASP A 156 -5.74 -31.44 -24.80
C ASP A 156 -6.33 -30.84 -23.52
N TYR A 157 -7.65 -30.88 -23.36
CA TYR A 157 -8.34 -30.35 -22.19
C TYR A 157 -7.81 -30.99 -20.90
N ALA A 158 -7.54 -32.30 -20.92
CA ALA A 158 -6.94 -33.02 -19.81
C ALA A 158 -5.53 -32.51 -19.43
N LYS A 159 -4.74 -32.05 -20.41
CA LYS A 159 -3.41 -31.46 -20.15
C LYS A 159 -3.54 -30.08 -19.52
N VAL A 160 -4.46 -29.25 -20.01
CA VAL A 160 -4.73 -27.92 -19.43
C VAL A 160 -5.21 -28.06 -17.98
N THR A 161 -6.15 -28.95 -17.69
CA THR A 161 -6.63 -29.19 -16.32
C THR A 161 -5.53 -29.74 -15.42
N THR A 162 -4.66 -30.60 -15.94
CA THR A 162 -3.49 -31.10 -15.20
C THR A 162 -2.52 -29.97 -14.86
N ILE A 163 -2.24 -29.06 -15.79
CA ILE A 163 -1.39 -27.89 -15.55
C ILE A 163 -2.02 -27.02 -14.46
N LEU A 164 -3.29 -26.66 -14.61
CA LEU A 164 -4.02 -25.85 -13.63
C LEU A 164 -4.03 -26.50 -12.25
N TYR A 165 -4.26 -27.81 -12.16
CA TYR A 165 -4.25 -28.53 -10.89
C TYR A 165 -2.86 -28.47 -10.25
N LYS A 166 -1.79 -28.82 -10.99
CA LYS A 166 -0.43 -28.82 -10.47
C LYS A 166 0.03 -27.44 -10.01
N THR A 167 -0.22 -26.38 -10.79
CA THR A 167 0.15 -25.01 -10.41
C THR A 167 -0.65 -24.52 -9.20
N SER A 168 -1.93 -24.89 -9.09
CA SER A 168 -2.76 -24.59 -7.92
C SER A 168 -2.26 -25.31 -6.67
N THR A 169 -1.82 -26.56 -6.78
CA THR A 169 -1.25 -27.30 -5.65
C THR A 169 0.01 -26.62 -5.11
N ILE A 170 0.90 -26.14 -5.99
CA ILE A 170 2.11 -25.41 -5.58
C ILE A 170 1.72 -24.14 -4.81
N ALA A 171 0.76 -23.37 -5.32
CA ALA A 171 0.25 -22.17 -4.64
C ALA A 171 -0.37 -22.50 -3.27
N LEU A 172 -1.16 -23.58 -3.18
CA LEU A 172 -1.80 -24.01 -1.93
C LEU A 172 -0.80 -24.50 -0.89
N ILE A 173 0.31 -25.13 -1.29
CA ILE A 173 1.40 -25.53 -0.38
C ILE A 173 2.18 -24.30 0.11
N ALA A 174 2.29 -23.24 -0.69
CA ALA A 174 2.95 -22.01 -0.27
C ALA A 174 2.20 -21.29 0.87
N ILE A 175 0.87 -21.39 0.94
CA ILE A 175 0.06 -20.74 1.99
C ILE A 175 0.44 -21.19 3.42
N PRO A 176 0.43 -22.49 3.78
CA PRO A 176 0.84 -22.94 5.10
C PRO A 176 2.32 -22.64 5.36
N LEU A 177 3.18 -22.67 4.33
CA LEU A 177 4.58 -22.28 4.48
C LEU A 177 4.70 -20.78 4.86
N THR A 178 3.89 -19.91 4.27
CA THR A 178 3.80 -18.50 4.67
C THR A 178 3.32 -18.35 6.11
N ALA A 179 2.37 -19.18 6.57
CA ALA A 179 1.95 -19.18 7.98
C ALA A 179 3.09 -19.60 8.92
N VAL A 180 3.90 -20.59 8.53
CA VAL A 180 5.12 -20.96 9.27
C VAL A 180 6.10 -19.79 9.32
N PHE A 181 6.37 -19.13 8.19
CA PHE A 181 7.21 -17.94 8.16
C PHE A 181 6.66 -16.82 9.04
N PHE A 182 5.35 -16.64 9.12
CA PHE A 182 4.74 -15.64 9.97
C PHE A 182 4.99 -15.86 11.47
N PHE A 183 5.16 -17.11 11.92
CA PHE A 183 5.53 -17.41 13.32
C PHE A 183 7.04 -17.32 13.55
N ILE A 184 7.85 -17.66 12.55
CA ILE A 184 9.32 -17.64 12.66
C ILE A 184 9.86 -16.21 12.54
N LEU A 185 9.27 -15.39 11.67
CA LEU A 185 9.70 -14.01 11.47
C LEU A 185 9.27 -13.17 12.69
N PRO A 186 10.21 -12.46 13.35
CA PRO A 186 9.84 -11.52 14.40
C PRO A 186 8.89 -10.51 13.79
N ARG A 187 7.71 -10.31 14.39
CA ARG A 187 6.82 -9.19 14.03
C ARG A 187 7.53 -7.90 14.44
N SER A 188 8.43 -7.43 13.58
CA SER A 188 9.18 -6.20 13.80
C SER A 188 8.20 -5.04 13.78
N THR A 189 8.09 -4.34 14.91
CA THR A 189 7.39 -3.06 15.01
C THR A 189 8.02 -1.99 14.10
N TYR A 190 9.28 -2.21 13.70
CA TYR A 190 10.00 -1.33 12.79
C TYR A 190 9.78 -1.74 11.33
N PRO A 191 9.38 -0.80 10.46
CA PRO A 191 9.33 -1.01 9.01
C PRO A 191 10.67 -1.55 8.49
N LEU A 192 10.65 -2.57 7.63
CA LEU A 192 11.89 -3.15 7.07
C LEU A 192 12.71 -2.13 6.25
N LEU A 193 12.08 -1.03 5.81
CA LEU A 193 12.66 0.03 5.01
C LEU A 193 12.99 1.30 5.82
N THR A 194 13.07 1.24 7.16
CA THR A 194 13.47 2.42 7.96
C THR A 194 14.83 2.98 7.55
N PHE A 195 15.72 2.16 6.97
CA PHE A 195 16.99 2.62 6.39
C PHE A 195 16.84 3.47 5.12
N LEU A 196 15.66 3.54 4.48
CA LEU A 196 15.39 4.52 3.41
C LEU A 196 14.93 5.85 4.01
N ASN A 197 14.43 5.83 5.24
CA ASN A 197 14.12 7.01 6.03
C ASN A 197 15.37 7.50 6.79
N ILE A 198 16.51 7.59 6.11
CA ILE A 198 17.70 8.31 6.62
C ILE A 198 17.47 9.81 6.38
N GLY A 199 16.34 10.32 6.89
CA GLY A 199 16.32 11.68 7.39
C GLY A 199 17.10 11.63 8.68
N ARG A 200 18.05 12.55 8.87
CA ARG A 200 18.72 12.74 10.15
C ARG A 200 17.66 13.10 11.19
N SER A 201 17.02 12.13 11.84
CA SER A 201 16.24 12.39 13.04
C SER A 201 17.24 12.70 14.15
N ALA A 202 17.69 13.96 14.19
CA ALA A 202 17.89 14.60 15.47
C ALA A 202 16.56 14.40 16.19
N HIS A 203 16.54 13.52 17.18
CA HIS A 203 15.33 13.25 17.93
C HIS A 203 14.99 14.55 18.66
N SER A 204 13.90 15.20 18.26
CA SER A 204 13.35 16.33 19.01
C SER A 204 12.76 15.79 20.29
N GLY A 205 13.23 16.27 21.43
CA GLY A 205 12.75 15.85 22.74
C GLY A 205 13.08 16.88 23.80
N PHE A 206 12.68 16.60 25.04
CA PHE A 206 13.14 17.39 26.17
C PHE A 206 14.67 17.39 26.21
N THR A 207 15.26 18.47 26.68
CA THR A 207 16.70 18.60 26.92
C THR A 207 16.87 19.26 28.26
N ASP A 208 17.90 18.85 29.01
CA ASP A 208 18.23 19.42 30.31
C ASP A 208 18.81 20.85 30.17
N GLN A 209 19.10 21.28 28.94
CA GLN A 209 19.66 22.59 28.61
C GLN A 209 19.08 23.16 27.31
N VAL A 210 18.67 24.44 27.33
CA VAL A 210 18.20 25.20 26.14
C VAL A 210 19.00 26.49 25.99
N GLN A 211 19.53 26.78 24.79
CA GLN A 211 20.15 28.06 24.44
C GLN A 211 19.26 28.88 23.50
N LEU A 212 19.45 30.21 23.49
CA LEU A 212 18.79 31.09 22.53
C LEU A 212 19.28 30.78 21.11
N GLY A 213 18.39 30.27 20.26
CA GLY A 213 18.67 29.85 18.88
C GLY A 213 18.49 28.35 18.60
N ASP A 214 18.48 27.52 19.65
CA ASP A 214 18.34 26.05 19.51
C ASP A 214 16.87 25.60 19.38
N VAL A 215 15.90 26.49 19.65
CA VAL A 215 14.45 26.17 19.65
C VAL A 215 13.88 26.02 18.23
N THR A 216 14.66 26.36 17.21
CA THR A 216 14.22 26.34 15.81
C THR A 216 14.04 24.92 15.25
N ASP A 217 14.71 23.92 15.83
CA ASP A 217 14.68 22.55 15.32
C ASP A 217 13.47 21.74 15.82
N ILE A 218 12.91 22.08 17.00
CA ILE A 218 11.79 21.33 17.63
C ILE A 218 10.49 21.48 16.84
N GLN A 219 10.23 22.64 16.23
CA GLN A 219 9.00 22.89 15.46
C GLN A 219 8.96 22.17 14.10
N SER A 220 10.09 21.60 13.66
CA SER A 220 10.21 20.96 12.34
C SER A 220 9.92 19.46 12.35
N ASN A 221 9.80 18.85 13.53
CA ASN A 221 9.54 17.41 13.67
C ASN A 221 8.08 17.13 14.07
N ALA A 222 7.41 16.27 13.30
CA ALA A 222 6.02 15.83 13.54
C ALA A 222 5.94 14.45 14.23
N ASP A 223 7.05 13.91 14.74
CA ASP A 223 7.07 12.66 15.48
C ASP A 223 6.16 12.73 16.72
N VAL A 224 5.38 11.67 16.94
CA VAL A 224 4.49 11.56 18.11
C VAL A 224 5.35 11.35 19.36
N VAL A 225 5.15 12.19 20.39
CA VAL A 225 5.86 12.08 21.68
C VAL A 225 5.08 11.19 22.65
N PHE A 226 3.77 11.40 22.74
CA PHE A 226 2.87 10.58 23.54
C PHE A 226 1.44 10.67 23.02
N ARG A 227 0.58 9.76 23.49
CA ARG A 227 -0.87 9.78 23.27
C ARG A 227 -1.57 9.83 24.62
N ALA A 228 -2.55 10.72 24.78
CA ALA A 228 -3.35 10.83 26.00
C ALA A 228 -4.80 10.40 25.75
N HIS A 229 -5.37 9.67 26.71
CA HIS A 229 -6.79 9.34 26.77
C HIS A 229 -7.39 9.99 28.02
N MET A 230 -8.32 10.93 27.81
CA MET A 230 -8.95 11.73 28.85
C MET A 230 -10.30 12.27 28.35
N ASP A 231 -11.11 12.79 29.28
CA ASP A 231 -12.32 13.53 28.93
C ASP A 231 -11.97 14.82 28.18
N GLN A 232 -12.86 15.26 27.29
CA GLN A 232 -12.64 16.45 26.49
C GLN A 232 -12.65 17.70 27.38
N ILE A 233 -11.54 18.44 27.37
CA ILE A 233 -11.41 19.77 27.99
C ILE A 233 -11.20 20.83 26.92
N LYS A 234 -11.17 22.10 27.31
CA LYS A 234 -10.87 23.17 26.38
C LYS A 234 -9.43 23.09 25.89
N GLU A 235 -9.20 23.40 24.63
CA GLU A 235 -7.85 23.33 24.04
C GLU A 235 -6.84 24.27 24.72
N GLU A 236 -7.30 25.39 25.27
CA GLU A 236 -6.47 26.33 26.04
C GLU A 236 -5.90 25.73 27.34
N ASP A 237 -6.56 24.71 27.89
CA ASP A 237 -6.17 24.03 29.12
C ASP A 237 -5.28 22.81 28.86
N LEU A 238 -5.06 22.44 27.58
CA LEU A 238 -4.22 21.32 27.17
C LEU A 238 -2.73 21.69 27.27
N TYR A 239 -2.23 21.76 28.51
CA TYR A 239 -0.83 22.05 28.80
C TYR A 239 -0.15 20.85 29.50
N TRP A 240 0.72 20.15 28.77
CA TRP A 240 1.52 19.06 29.31
C TRP A 240 2.88 19.57 29.77
N ARG A 241 3.10 19.52 31.08
CA ARG A 241 4.37 19.89 31.70
C ARG A 241 5.38 18.75 31.58
N GLY A 242 6.44 18.95 30.79
CA GLY A 242 7.59 18.04 30.72
C GLY A 242 8.70 18.44 31.71
N VAL A 243 9.68 19.22 31.23
CA VAL A 243 10.82 19.71 32.04
C VAL A 243 10.67 21.18 32.43
N VAL A 244 11.16 21.56 33.61
CA VAL A 244 11.29 22.96 34.04
C VAL A 244 12.77 23.31 34.11
N LEU A 245 13.15 24.37 33.41
CA LEU A 245 14.49 24.95 33.44
C LEU A 245 14.43 26.19 34.33
N ASP A 246 15.07 26.13 35.48
CA ASP A 246 14.94 27.10 36.57
C ASP A 246 16.17 27.99 36.75
N THR A 247 17.31 27.60 36.19
CA THR A 247 18.57 28.36 36.30
C THR A 247 19.03 28.87 34.94
N PHE A 248 19.37 30.17 34.86
CA PHE A 248 19.96 30.81 33.69
C PHE A 248 21.42 31.20 33.97
N ASP A 249 22.36 30.66 33.19
CA ASP A 249 23.81 30.90 33.36
C ASP A 249 24.35 32.10 32.54
N GLY A 250 23.46 32.91 31.95
CA GLY A 250 23.80 34.02 31.05
C GLY A 250 23.85 33.63 29.58
N LYS A 251 23.84 32.33 29.25
CA LYS A 251 23.82 31.81 27.87
C LYS A 251 22.76 30.72 27.66
N ALA A 252 22.52 29.88 28.66
CA ALA A 252 21.65 28.72 28.61
C ALA A 252 20.75 28.63 29.84
N TRP A 253 19.55 28.11 29.63
CA TRP A 253 18.64 27.66 30.70
C TRP A 253 18.93 26.20 31.01
N ARG A 254 18.98 25.83 32.29
CA ARG A 254 19.28 24.48 32.78
C ARG A 254 18.29 24.07 33.88
N SER A 255 18.06 22.77 34.02
CA SER A 255 17.30 22.20 35.14
C SER A 255 18.23 21.89 36.32
N THR A 256 17.84 22.29 37.53
CA THR A 256 18.66 22.14 38.75
C THR A 256 18.04 21.10 39.69
N GLU A 257 18.48 19.83 39.55
CA GLU A 257 18.10 18.67 40.39
C GLU A 257 16.58 18.35 40.54
N PRO A 258 16.20 17.07 40.76
CA PRO A 258 14.79 16.69 40.81
C PRO A 258 14.12 17.28 42.06
N ALA A 259 12.97 17.93 41.87
CA ALA A 259 12.11 18.42 42.95
C ALA A 259 11.78 17.26 43.91
N THR A 260 12.53 17.13 44.99
CA THR A 260 12.46 15.98 45.90
C THR A 260 11.39 16.15 46.97
N GLU A 261 10.64 17.25 46.96
CA GLU A 261 9.55 17.44 47.92
C GLU A 261 8.28 17.94 47.22
N ALA A 262 7.33 17.03 47.04
CA ALA A 262 5.94 17.40 46.83
C ALA A 262 5.45 18.09 48.10
N GLY A 263 5.66 19.41 48.20
CA GLY A 263 5.02 20.24 49.21
C GLY A 263 3.51 19.97 49.18
N LYS A 264 2.86 20.00 50.35
CA LYS A 264 1.40 19.83 50.42
C LYS A 264 0.70 20.95 49.66
N VAL A 265 0.41 20.74 48.39
CA VAL A 265 -0.38 21.64 47.58
C VAL A 265 -1.84 21.45 47.97
N ASN A 266 -2.48 22.50 48.46
CA ASN A 266 -3.94 22.51 48.60
C ASN A 266 -4.54 22.53 47.20
N GLN A 267 -4.92 21.35 46.70
CA GLN A 267 -5.58 21.20 45.40
C GLN A 267 -6.94 21.90 45.45
N LYS A 268 -7.14 22.88 44.56
CA LYS A 268 -8.42 23.55 44.32
C LYS A 268 -8.75 23.45 42.84
N GLY A 269 -9.98 23.08 42.50
CA GLY A 269 -10.46 22.97 41.13
C GLY A 269 -10.89 21.55 40.75
N ASP A 270 -11.24 21.39 39.48
CA ASP A 270 -11.70 20.11 38.92
C ASP A 270 -10.52 19.16 38.72
N THR A 271 -10.73 17.88 39.02
CA THR A 271 -9.71 16.84 38.84
C THR A 271 -9.81 16.24 37.45
N ILE A 272 -8.73 16.32 36.67
CA ILE A 272 -8.65 15.72 35.34
C ILE A 272 -7.92 14.39 35.45
N THR A 273 -8.58 13.31 35.02
CA THR A 273 -7.97 11.98 34.95
C THR A 273 -7.53 11.71 33.51
N GLN A 274 -6.28 11.32 33.32
CA GLN A 274 -5.72 11.00 32.01
C GLN A 274 -4.88 9.73 32.05
N THR A 275 -4.93 8.96 30.97
CA THR A 275 -4.03 7.82 30.71
C THR A 275 -3.07 8.21 29.61
N ILE A 276 -1.77 8.17 29.87
CA ILE A 276 -0.71 8.57 28.92
C ILE A 276 0.02 7.31 28.41
N TYR A 277 0.16 7.22 27.10
CA TYR A 277 0.98 6.22 26.40
C TYR A 277 2.19 6.93 25.81
N LEU A 278 3.38 6.63 26.32
CA LEU A 278 4.64 7.23 25.87
C LEU A 278 5.23 6.41 24.71
N GLU A 279 5.76 7.11 23.70
CA GLU A 279 6.64 6.46 22.72
C GLU A 279 8.03 6.21 23.36
N PRO A 280 8.83 5.24 22.87
CA PRO A 280 10.14 4.94 23.44
C PRO A 280 11.09 6.15 23.30
N THR A 281 11.44 6.78 24.42
CA THR A 281 12.41 7.89 24.47
C THR A 281 13.58 7.54 25.38
N ASP A 282 14.79 7.97 25.01
CA ASP A 282 16.00 7.86 25.84
C ASP A 282 16.04 8.91 26.97
N ASN A 283 14.96 9.69 27.15
CA ASN A 283 14.91 10.78 28.11
C ASN A 283 14.20 10.37 29.41
N LYS A 284 14.68 10.91 30.52
CA LYS A 284 14.15 10.67 31.87
C LYS A 284 12.90 11.49 32.20
N HIS A 285 12.58 12.45 31.33
CA HIS A 285 11.43 13.34 31.48
C HIS A 285 10.29 12.86 30.56
N LEU A 286 9.06 12.85 31.11
CA LEU A 286 7.81 12.53 30.42
C LEU A 286 7.64 13.36 29.15
#